data_AF-A0A5P9I4G7-F1
#
_entry.id   AF-A0A5P9I4G7-F1
#
_cell.length_a   1.000
_cell.length_b   1.000
_cell.length_c   1.000
_cell.angle_alpha   90.00
_cell.angle_beta   90.00
_cell.angle_gamma   90.00
#
_symmetry.space_group_name_H-M   'P 1'
#
loop_
_entity.id
_entity.type
_entity.pdbx_description
1 polymer ?
#
loop_
_entity_poly.entity_id
_entity_poly.type
_entity_poly.pdbx_seq_one_letter_code
_entity_poly.pdbx_strand_id
1 'polypeptide(L)' 'MPIPKYAQRTPRNRLVQIICRGACGGTRYAEVSQDNWSGHGPNENPDLYATCLKCGYKAKDKYNWIRV' A
#
# COMPACT_ATOMS: atom_id res chain seq x y z
N MET A 1 -4.65 14.57 4.28
CA MET A 1 -3.29 14.79 4.83
C MET A 1 -2.31 14.89 3.66
N PRO A 2 -1.28 15.75 3.70
CA PRO A 2 -0.28 15.82 2.64
C PRO A 2 0.48 14.50 2.52
N ILE A 3 0.70 14.04 1.28
CA ILE A 3 1.46 12.82 1.00
C ILE A 3 2.94 13.09 1.35
N PRO A 4 3.58 12.27 2.21
CA PRO A 4 4.99 12.42 2.58
C PRO A 4 5.91 12.33 1.36
N LYS A 5 7.07 13.02 1.40
CA LYS A 5 8.06 13.02 0.29
C LYS A 5 8.45 11.61 -0.18
N TYR A 6 8.54 10.64 0.74
CA TYR A 6 8.87 9.25 0.40
C TYR A 6 7.79 8.53 -0.41
N ALA A 7 6.55 9.03 -0.37
CA ALA A 7 5.38 8.44 -1.04
C ALA A 7 4.90 9.26 -2.25
N GLN A 8 5.42 10.48 -2.47
CA GLN A 8 5.03 11.34 -3.58
C GLN A 8 5.44 10.82 -4.96
N ARG A 9 6.43 9.93 -5.02
CA ARG A 9 6.92 9.34 -6.28
C ARG A 9 6.00 8.24 -6.82
N THR A 10 5.20 7.64 -5.95
CA THR A 10 4.28 6.57 -6.32
C THR A 10 2.98 7.19 -6.82
N PRO A 11 2.46 6.74 -7.98
CA PRO A 11 1.22 7.27 -8.51
C PRO A 11 0.05 6.91 -7.59
N ARG A 12 -0.90 7.84 -7.43
CA ARG A 12 -2.02 7.70 -6.48
C ARG A 12 -2.86 6.44 -6.70
N ASN A 13 -2.96 5.98 -7.95
CA ASN A 13 -3.69 4.75 -8.30
C ASN A 13 -3.05 3.45 -7.74
N ARG A 14 -1.79 3.51 -7.32
CA ARG A 14 -1.07 2.41 -6.64
C ARG A 14 -0.79 2.72 -5.17
N LEU A 15 -1.16 3.89 -4.68
CA LEU A 15 -0.84 4.34 -3.34
C LEU A 15 -1.93 3.90 -2.36
N VAL A 16 -1.51 3.20 -1.30
CA VAL A 16 -2.38 2.82 -0.19
C VAL A 16 -1.70 3.12 1.13
N GLN A 17 -2.47 3.22 2.21
CA GLN A 17 -1.98 3.18 3.57
C GLN A 17 -2.13 1.76 4.11
N ILE A 18 -1.07 1.23 4.70
CA ILE A 18 -1.03 -0.08 5.35
C ILE A 18 -0.63 0.06 6.80
N ILE A 19 -0.98 -0.94 7.61
CA ILE A 19 -0.39 -1.13 8.93
C ILE A 19 0.96 -1.82 8.73
N CYS A 20 2.04 -1.03 8.70
CA CYS A 20 3.38 -1.56 8.51
C CYS A 20 3.88 -2.24 9.79
N ARG A 21 3.90 -3.58 9.79
CA ARG A 21 4.44 -4.42 10.87
C ARG A 21 5.96 -4.63 10.82
N GLY A 22 6.64 -4.09 9.80
CA GLY A 22 8.10 -4.04 9.75
C GLY A 22 8.69 -2.93 10.64
N ALA A 23 9.86 -2.41 10.27
CA ALA A 23 10.61 -1.41 11.05
C ALA A 23 9.87 -0.08 11.35
N CYS A 24 8.71 0.19 10.72
CA CYS A 24 7.95 1.41 10.95
C CYS A 24 6.96 1.35 12.12
N GLY A 25 6.47 0.16 12.49
CA GLY A 25 5.53 -0.04 13.60
C GLY A 25 4.23 0.77 13.56
N GLY A 26 3.61 0.98 12.39
CA GLY A 26 2.36 1.77 12.33
C GLY A 26 1.88 2.07 10.91
N THR A 27 0.89 2.97 10.79
CA THR A 27 0.30 3.33 9.49
C THR A 27 1.31 4.05 8.60
N ARG A 28 1.54 3.50 7.40
CA ARG A 28 2.49 4.04 6.41
C ARG A 28 1.92 3.91 5.01
N TYR A 29 2.40 4.78 4.13
CA TYR A 29 2.12 4.66 2.71
C TYR A 29 2.91 3.51 2.10
N ALA A 30 2.25 2.77 1.23
CA ALA A 30 2.77 1.64 0.50
C ALA A 30 2.30 1.69 -0.95
N GLU A 31 3.07 1.01 -1.80
CA GLU A 31 2.76 0.80 -3.21
C GLU A 31 2.17 -0.59 -3.40
N VAL A 32 1.00 -0.67 -4.01
CA VAL A 32 0.36 -1.93 -4.39
C VAL A 32 1.04 -2.49 -5.63
N SER A 33 1.28 -3.80 -5.65
CA SER A 33 1.92 -4.50 -6.77
C SER A 33 1.09 -4.53 -8.04
N GLN A 34 -0.21 -4.26 -7.94
CA GLN A 34 -1.16 -4.24 -9.05
C GLN A 34 -1.49 -2.82 -9.50
N ASP A 35 -1.52 -2.66 -10.81
CA ASP A 35 -1.93 -1.44 -11.48
C ASP A 35 -3.43 -1.21 -11.40
N ASN A 36 -3.83 0.03 -11.14
CA ASN A 36 -5.22 0.44 -11.02
C ASN A 36 -6.03 -0.42 -10.02
N TRP A 37 -5.40 -0.84 -8.92
CA TRP A 37 -6.10 -1.58 -7.87
C TRP A 37 -7.24 -0.73 -7.32
N SER A 38 -8.49 -1.10 -7.62
CA SER A 38 -9.69 -0.35 -7.28
C SER A 38 -10.29 -0.71 -5.92
N GLY A 39 -9.65 -1.62 -5.17
CA GLY A 39 -10.17 -2.20 -3.94
C GLY A 39 -10.47 -3.68 -4.10
N HIS A 40 -11.21 -4.24 -3.14
CA HIS A 40 -11.63 -5.65 -3.18
C HIS A 40 -12.61 -5.89 -4.32
N GLY A 41 -12.35 -6.92 -5.13
CA GLY A 41 -13.19 -7.29 -6.25
C GLY A 41 -13.01 -8.76 -6.63
N PRO A 42 -13.92 -9.31 -7.47
CA PRO A 42 -13.89 -10.72 -7.86
C PRO A 42 -12.63 -11.11 -8.66
N ASN A 43 -11.96 -10.13 -9.29
CA ASN A 43 -10.73 -10.31 -10.07
C ASN A 43 -9.47 -9.88 -9.29
N GLU A 44 -9.53 -9.90 -7.96
CA GLU A 44 -8.38 -9.53 -7.14
C GLU A 44 -7.27 -10.59 -7.24
N ASN A 45 -6.04 -10.14 -7.50
CA ASN A 45 -4.91 -11.05 -7.57
C ASN A 45 -4.68 -11.72 -6.19
N PRO A 46 -4.67 -13.06 -6.09
CA PRO A 46 -4.38 -13.74 -4.83
C PRO A 46 -2.98 -13.42 -4.28
N ASP A 47 -2.03 -13.08 -5.17
CA ASP A 47 -0.67 -12.67 -4.85
C ASP A 47 -0.52 -11.14 -4.72
N LEU A 48 -1.62 -10.41 -4.50
CA LEU A 48 -1.57 -8.97 -4.27
C LEU A 48 -0.80 -8.67 -2.98
N TYR A 49 0.21 -7.80 -3.09
CA TYR A 49 0.95 -7.30 -1.93
C TYR A 49 1.16 -5.79 -2.06
N ALA A 50 1.28 -5.13 -0.91
CA ALA A 50 1.63 -3.72 -0.83
C ALA A 50 3.00 -3.59 -0.17
N THR A 51 3.89 -2.82 -0.78
CA THR A 51 5.25 -2.61 -0.30
C THR A 51 5.35 -1.25 0.40
N CYS A 52 5.67 -1.24 1.69
CA CYS A 52 5.89 -0.02 2.46
C CYS A 52 6.98 0.83 1.81
N LEU A 53 6.64 2.06 1.41
CA LEU A 53 7.57 2.97 0.74
C LEU A 53 8.65 3.53 1.66
N LYS A 54 8.53 3.29 2.97
CA LYS A 54 9.49 3.75 3.98
C LYS A 54 10.52 2.69 4.39
N CYS A 55 10.10 1.44 4.57
CA CYS A 55 10.98 0.38 5.06
C CYS A 55 10.99 -0.90 4.20
N GLY A 56 10.25 -0.94 3.09
CA GLY A 56 10.21 -2.10 2.19
C GLY A 56 9.39 -3.30 2.70
N TYR A 57 8.70 -3.17 3.84
CA TYR A 57 7.83 -4.24 4.36
C TYR A 57 6.73 -4.61 3.36
N LYS A 58 6.59 -5.91 3.06
CA LYS A 58 5.54 -6.44 2.19
C LYS A 58 4.32 -6.84 3.02
N ALA A 59 3.28 -6.01 2.95
CA ALA A 59 1.96 -6.32 3.46
C ALA A 59 1.21 -7.22 2.47
N LYS A 60 0.58 -8.28 2.96
CA LYS A 60 -0.37 -9.13 2.21
C LYS A 60 -1.79 -9.04 2.77
N ASP A 61 -1.97 -8.25 3.82
CA ASP A 61 -3.21 -8.08 4.57
C ASP A 61 -4.09 -6.99 3.93
N LYS A 62 -4.51 -7.25 2.68
CA LYS A 62 -5.31 -6.35 1.84
C LYS A 62 -6.52 -5.72 2.53
N TYR A 63 -7.16 -6.42 3.46
CA TYR A 63 -8.32 -5.93 4.22
C TYR A 63 -8.00 -4.75 5.15
N ASN A 64 -6.72 -4.54 5.48
CA ASN A 64 -6.27 -3.42 6.32
C ASN A 64 -5.75 -2.23 5.50
N TRP A 65 -5.90 -2.26 4.16
CA TRP A 65 -5.35 -1.23 3.30
C TRP A 65 -6.38 -0.11 3.06
N ILE A 66 -5.94 1.14 3.21
CA ILE A 66 -6.80 2.32 3.03
C ILE A 66 -6.32 3.08 1.79
N ARG A 67 -7.21 3.37 0.85
CA ARG A 67 -6.87 4.17 -0.36
C ARG A 67 -6.72 5.65 0.00
N VAL A 68 -5.91 6.37 -0.77
CA VAL A 68 -5.51 7.78 -0.54
C VAL A 68 -6.03 8.68 -1.63
#